data_AF-A0A9P4YKJ0-F1
#
_entry.id   AF-A0A9P4YKJ0-F1
#
_cell.length_a   1.000
_cell.length_b   1.000
_cell.length_c   1.000
_cell.angle_alpha   90.00
_cell.angle_beta   90.00
_cell.angle_gamma   90.00
#
_symmetry.space_group_name_H-M   'P 1'
#
loop_
_entity.id
_entity.type
_entity.pdbx_description
1 polymer ?
#
loop_
_entity_poly.entity_id
_entity_poly.type
_entity_poly.pdbx_seq_one_letter_code
_entity_poly.pdbx_strand_id
1 'polypeptide(L)'
;MGATSSQDEFAKWAKLRRRHDKAMEEYDVKNKKLNAMKVSFDWTIKTVRWASTTGITIILQFWFSKSPIYDLPRGWFPWQVEWILSFPRAPLGTVSIQVWGGACGTVIALVGGAVAAVVPALKSSKQSKGPAVAQKTGTPRGSREQTPTRKTQ
;
A
#
# COMPACT_ATOMS: atom_id res chain seq x y z
N MET A 1 55.31 -28.37 27.82
CA MET A 1 55.21 -28.50 26.35
C MET A 1 53.74 -28.47 25.99
N GLY A 2 53.21 -27.26 25.83
CA GLY A 2 51.80 -27.02 25.54
C GLY A 2 51.68 -26.10 24.34
N ALA A 3 50.46 -26.01 23.80
CA ALA A 3 49.97 -25.03 22.83
C ALA A 3 49.84 -25.41 21.34
N THR A 4 49.76 -26.69 20.95
CA THR A 4 49.39 -27.06 19.56
C THR A 4 47.92 -27.40 19.35
N SER A 5 47.17 -27.85 20.36
CA SER A 5 45.73 -28.15 20.21
C SER A 5 44.86 -26.90 20.02
N SER A 6 45.16 -25.79 20.72
CA SER A 6 44.36 -24.57 20.58
C SER A 6 44.67 -23.85 19.26
N GLN A 7 45.93 -23.80 18.83
CA GLN A 7 46.31 -23.15 17.57
C GLN A 7 45.77 -23.88 16.34
N ASP A 8 45.77 -25.22 16.33
CA ASP A 8 45.19 -26.00 15.23
C ASP A 8 43.66 -25.87 15.17
N GLU A 9 42.99 -25.81 16.32
CA GLU A 9 41.56 -25.54 16.40
C GLU A 9 41.24 -24.09 15.97
N PHE A 10 42.08 -23.11 16.30
CA PHE A 10 41.97 -21.74 15.76
C PHE A 10 42.21 -21.71 14.25
N ALA A 11 43.14 -22.51 13.72
CA ALA A 11 43.40 -22.57 12.28
C ALA A 11 42.23 -23.20 11.51
N LYS A 12 41.62 -24.27 12.05
CA LYS A 12 40.41 -24.88 11.50
C LYS A 12 39.21 -23.93 11.60
N TRP A 13 39.01 -23.33 12.76
CA TRP A 13 37.94 -22.36 12.99
C TRP A 13 38.09 -21.14 12.09
N ALA A 14 39.30 -20.59 11.93
CA ALA A 14 39.57 -19.47 11.04
C ALA A 14 39.30 -19.83 9.56
N LYS A 15 39.67 -21.04 9.12
CA LYS A 15 39.32 -21.52 7.76
C LYS A 15 37.81 -21.68 7.60
N LEU A 16 37.12 -22.29 8.56
CA LEU A 16 35.67 -22.47 8.52
C LEU A 16 34.94 -21.13 8.56
N ARG A 17 35.40 -20.19 9.39
CA ARG A 17 34.86 -18.84 9.52
C ARG A 17 34.99 -18.06 8.21
N ARG A 18 36.15 -18.08 7.55
CA ARG A 18 36.30 -17.46 6.22
C ARG A 18 35.38 -18.08 5.17
N ARG A 19 35.21 -19.41 5.18
CA ARG A 19 34.27 -20.09 4.27
C ARG A 19 32.82 -19.71 4.57
N HIS A 20 32.46 -19.64 5.85
CA HIS A 20 31.14 -19.21 6.30
C HIS A 20 30.86 -17.76 5.92
N ASP A 21 31.79 -16.85 6.24
CA ASP A 21 31.65 -15.42 5.96
C ASP A 21 31.60 -15.17 4.44
N LYS A 22 32.39 -15.90 3.65
CA LYS A 22 32.30 -15.88 2.19
C LYS A 22 30.96 -16.40 1.66
N ALA A 23 30.47 -17.51 2.20
CA ALA A 23 29.15 -18.05 1.82
C ALA A 23 28.03 -17.06 2.20
N MET A 24 28.08 -16.47 3.39
CA MET A 24 27.13 -15.44 3.84
C MET A 24 27.14 -14.21 2.93
N GLU A 25 28.32 -13.72 2.56
CA GLU A 25 28.46 -12.61 1.61
C GLU A 25 27.84 -12.97 0.26
N GLU A 26 28.12 -14.16 -0.29
CA GLU A 26 27.51 -14.62 -1.54
C GLU A 26 25.98 -14.74 -1.44
N TYR A 27 25.46 -15.21 -0.31
CA TYR A 27 24.01 -15.27 -0.05
C TYR A 27 23.40 -13.88 0.02
N ASP A 28 24.01 -12.94 0.75
CA ASP A 28 23.51 -11.57 0.87
C ASP A 28 23.54 -10.85 -0.48
N VAL A 29 24.58 -11.04 -1.29
CA VAL A 29 24.65 -10.48 -2.65
C VAL A 29 23.53 -11.05 -3.53
N LYS A 30 23.31 -12.37 -3.52
CA LYS A 30 22.23 -13.02 -4.29
C LYS A 30 20.86 -12.53 -3.81
N ASN A 31 20.65 -12.46 -2.50
CA ASN A 31 19.40 -11.99 -1.92
C ASN A 31 19.13 -10.52 -2.26
N LYS A 32 20.14 -9.65 -2.19
CA LYS A 32 20.04 -8.25 -2.62
C LYS A 32 19.68 -8.14 -4.10
N LYS A 33 20.31 -8.93 -4.99
CA LYS A 33 19.96 -8.95 -6.42
C LYS A 33 18.51 -9.40 -6.65
N LEU A 34 18.08 -10.45 -5.97
CA LEU A 34 16.69 -10.93 -6.09
C LEU A 34 15.68 -9.90 -5.58
N ASN A 35 15.98 -9.22 -4.47
CA ASN A 35 15.10 -8.16 -3.96
C ASN A 35 15.10 -6.94 -4.86
N ALA A 36 16.25 -6.53 -5.41
CA ALA A 36 16.32 -5.43 -6.38
C ALA A 36 15.45 -5.73 -7.61
N MET A 37 15.54 -6.95 -8.16
CA MET A 37 14.71 -7.35 -9.30
C MET A 37 13.21 -7.36 -8.97
N LYS A 38 12.82 -7.84 -7.78
CA LYS A 38 11.41 -7.79 -7.33
C LYS A 38 10.91 -6.36 -7.22
N VAL A 39 11.69 -5.47 -6.60
CA VAL A 39 11.33 -4.05 -6.44
C VAL A 39 11.16 -3.38 -7.79
N SER A 40 12.10 -3.59 -8.72
CA SER A 40 12.00 -3.05 -10.07
C SER A 40 10.77 -3.59 -10.81
N PHE A 41 10.50 -4.89 -10.72
CA PHE A 41 9.33 -5.51 -11.34
C PHE A 41 8.01 -4.99 -10.77
N ASP A 42 7.89 -4.91 -9.45
CA ASP A 42 6.71 -4.36 -8.78
C ASP A 42 6.50 -2.91 -9.16
N TRP A 43 7.57 -2.12 -9.24
CA TRP A 43 7.50 -0.72 -9.66
C TRP A 43 7.10 -0.60 -11.13
N THR A 44 7.62 -1.45 -12.01
CA THR A 44 7.22 -1.50 -13.42
C THR A 44 5.75 -1.86 -13.55
N ILE A 45 5.26 -2.91 -12.88
CA ILE A 45 3.85 -3.29 -12.92
C ILE A 45 2.96 -2.18 -12.38
N LYS A 46 3.33 -1.58 -11.25
CA LYS A 46 2.59 -0.44 -10.68
C LYS A 46 2.52 0.72 -11.66
N THR A 47 3.65 1.06 -12.29
CA THR A 47 3.74 2.16 -13.26
C THR A 47 2.92 1.85 -14.52
N VAL A 48 3.03 0.64 -15.07
CA VAL A 48 2.23 0.20 -16.23
C VAL A 48 0.75 0.24 -15.89
N ARG A 49 0.33 -0.34 -14.76
CA ARG A 49 -1.07 -0.31 -14.31
C ARG A 49 -1.58 1.12 -14.13
N TRP A 50 -0.79 2.00 -13.51
CA TRP A 50 -1.15 3.41 -13.35
C TRP A 50 -1.23 4.13 -14.70
N ALA A 51 -0.28 3.91 -15.60
CA ALA A 51 -0.28 4.50 -16.94
C ALA A 51 -1.50 4.03 -17.76
N SER A 52 -1.83 2.74 -17.70
CA SER A 52 -3.01 2.19 -18.38
C SER A 52 -4.33 2.69 -17.80
N THR A 53 -4.44 2.79 -16.47
CA THR A 53 -5.73 3.14 -15.82
C THR A 53 -5.95 4.65 -15.77
N THR A 54 -4.91 5.39 -15.37
CA THR A 54 -4.99 6.82 -15.08
C THR A 54 -4.32 7.62 -16.19
N GLY A 55 -3.18 7.16 -16.71
CA GLY A 55 -2.45 7.85 -17.78
C GLY A 55 -3.26 8.00 -19.07
N ILE A 56 -3.86 6.91 -19.56
CA ILE A 56 -4.72 6.95 -20.76
C ILE A 56 -5.89 7.93 -20.57
N THR A 57 -6.53 7.87 -19.40
CA THR A 57 -7.61 8.79 -19.03
C THR A 57 -7.13 10.24 -19.06
N ILE A 58 -5.97 10.55 -18.48
CA ILE A 58 -5.38 11.90 -18.50
C ILE A 58 -5.04 12.34 -19.93
N ILE A 59 -4.52 11.46 -20.77
CA ILE A 59 -4.19 11.77 -22.17
C ILE A 59 -5.46 12.09 -22.95
N LEU A 60 -6.52 11.28 -22.81
CA LEU A 60 -7.83 11.56 -23.41
C LEU A 60 -8.41 12.87 -22.88
N GLN A 61 -8.39 13.09 -21.56
CA GLN A 61 -8.84 14.34 -20.94
C GLN A 61 -8.08 15.53 -21.50
N PHE A 62 -6.76 15.42 -21.71
CA PHE A 62 -5.93 16.50 -22.28
C PHE A 62 -6.26 16.76 -23.76
N TRP A 63 -6.47 15.71 -24.56
CA TRP A 63 -6.87 15.82 -25.96
C TRP A 63 -8.26 16.45 -26.12
N PHE A 64 -9.23 16.04 -25.30
CA PHE A 64 -10.60 16.55 -25.31
C PHE A 64 -10.80 17.81 -24.44
N SER A 65 -9.77 18.31 -23.77
CA SER A 65 -9.84 19.53 -22.93
C SER A 65 -10.24 20.79 -23.72
N LYS A 66 -10.22 20.73 -25.06
CA LYS A 66 -10.56 21.85 -25.95
C LYS A 66 -11.99 21.78 -26.50
N SER A 67 -12.73 20.71 -26.22
CA SER A 67 -14.13 20.54 -26.61
C SER A 67 -15.04 20.82 -25.41
N PRO A 68 -15.91 21.85 -25.47
CA PRO A 68 -16.83 22.14 -24.38
C PRO A 68 -17.86 21.02 -24.24
N ILE A 69 -17.94 20.41 -23.06
CA ILE A 69 -18.88 19.29 -22.78
C ILE A 69 -20.31 19.81 -22.66
N TYR A 70 -20.47 20.98 -22.04
CA TYR A 70 -21.75 21.66 -21.86
C TYR A 70 -21.54 23.15 -22.02
N ASP A 71 -22.36 23.75 -22.88
CA ASP A 71 -22.48 25.19 -23.04
C ASP A 71 -23.55 25.67 -22.06
N LEU A 72 -23.18 26.55 -21.13
CA LEU A 72 -24.13 27.05 -20.14
C LEU A 72 -24.86 28.27 -20.71
N PRO A 73 -26.21 28.32 -20.60
CA PRO A 73 -26.96 29.49 -21.02
C PRO A 73 -26.50 30.72 -20.24
N ARG A 74 -26.07 31.75 -20.98
CA ARG A 74 -25.45 32.96 -20.44
C ARG A 74 -26.39 33.62 -19.42
N GLY A 75 -25.92 33.74 -18.17
CA GLY A 75 -26.63 34.42 -17.08
C GLY A 75 -27.27 33.52 -16.02
N TRP A 76 -27.13 32.19 -16.08
CA TRP A 76 -27.67 31.30 -15.04
C TRP A 76 -26.82 31.27 -13.76
N PHE A 77 -25.50 31.47 -13.89
CA PHE A 77 -24.56 31.44 -12.77
C PHE A 77 -23.84 32.77 -12.58
N PRO A 78 -23.49 33.13 -11.33
CA PRO A 78 -22.68 34.31 -11.05
C PRO A 78 -21.24 34.09 -11.57
N TRP A 79 -20.58 35.20 -11.92
CA TRP A 79 -19.24 35.23 -12.56
C TRP A 79 -18.19 34.35 -11.87
N GLN A 80 -18.24 34.23 -10.54
CA GLN A 80 -17.31 33.42 -9.74
C GLN A 80 -17.45 31.92 -10.04
N VAL A 81 -18.68 31.45 -10.26
CA VAL A 81 -18.98 30.03 -10.53
C VAL A 81 -18.59 29.70 -11.97
N GLU A 82 -18.87 30.58 -12.93
CA GLU A 82 -18.36 30.44 -14.30
C GLU A 82 -16.83 30.37 -14.34
N TRP A 83 -16.14 31.18 -13.54
CA TRP A 83 -14.69 31.16 -13.46
C TRP A 83 -14.16 29.83 -12.90
N ILE A 84 -14.72 29.33 -11.80
CA ILE A 84 -14.29 28.05 -11.20
C ILE A 84 -14.60 26.87 -12.12
N LEU A 85 -15.76 26.86 -12.79
CA LEU A 85 -16.10 25.79 -13.74
C LEU A 85 -15.21 25.81 -14.99
N SER A 86 -14.73 26.97 -15.42
CA SER A 86 -13.88 27.12 -16.60
C SER A 86 -12.39 26.77 -16.35
N PHE A 87 -11.92 26.91 -15.11
CA PHE A 87 -10.55 26.59 -14.72
C PHE A 87 -10.30 25.06 -14.83
N PRO A 88 -9.17 24.55 -15.40
CA PRO A 88 -7.94 25.21 -15.83
C PRO A 88 -7.76 25.34 -17.35
N ARG A 89 -8.76 25.02 -18.20
CA ARG A 89 -8.56 24.99 -19.67
C ARG A 89 -9.80 25.15 -20.55
N ALA A 90 -10.98 25.37 -19.98
CA ALA A 90 -12.21 25.56 -20.75
C ALA A 90 -12.50 27.06 -20.95
N PRO A 91 -13.05 27.47 -22.12
CA PRO A 91 -13.50 28.84 -22.32
C PRO A 91 -14.64 29.20 -21.36
N LEU A 92 -14.68 30.46 -20.91
CA LEU A 92 -15.69 30.99 -19.99
C LEU A 92 -17.10 30.67 -20.51
N GLY A 93 -17.95 30.11 -19.64
CA GLY A 93 -19.30 29.63 -20.01
C GLY A 93 -19.41 28.11 -20.24
N THR A 94 -18.31 27.36 -20.09
CA THR A 94 -18.31 25.89 -20.29
C THR A 94 -17.66 25.15 -19.13
N VAL A 95 -18.08 23.90 -18.89
CA VAL A 95 -17.54 23.07 -17.80
C VAL A 95 -16.22 22.42 -18.21
N SER A 96 -15.18 22.63 -17.42
CA SER A 96 -13.88 21.95 -17.57
C SER A 96 -14.00 20.45 -17.33
N ILE A 97 -13.43 19.66 -18.25
CA ILE A 97 -13.35 18.19 -18.16
C ILE A 97 -12.69 17.71 -16.85
N GLN A 98 -11.82 18.53 -16.25
CA GLN A 98 -11.16 18.21 -14.99
C GLN A 98 -12.08 18.41 -13.79
N VAL A 99 -12.90 19.46 -13.79
CA VAL A 99 -13.91 19.71 -12.75
C VAL A 99 -14.99 18.63 -12.81
N TRP A 100 -15.43 18.27 -14.02
CA TRP A 100 -16.37 17.16 -14.23
C TRP A 100 -15.79 15.81 -13.79
N GLY A 101 -14.56 15.51 -14.18
CA GLY A 101 -13.86 14.29 -13.75
C GLY A 101 -13.68 14.23 -12.22
N GLY A 102 -13.34 15.35 -11.59
CA GLY A 102 -13.25 15.48 -10.14
C GLY A 102 -14.60 15.26 -9.45
N ALA A 103 -15.68 15.85 -9.96
CA ALA A 103 -17.03 15.66 -9.43
C ALA A 103 -17.49 14.20 -9.53
N CYS A 104 -17.29 13.54 -10.68
CA CYS A 104 -17.57 12.12 -10.82
C CYS A 104 -16.70 11.28 -9.86
N GLY A 105 -15.42 11.64 -9.70
CA GLY A 105 -14.50 10.98 -8.78
C GLY A 105 -14.95 11.07 -7.32
N THR A 106 -15.42 12.23 -6.86
CA THR A 106 -15.92 12.39 -5.48
C THR A 106 -17.20 11.58 -5.26
N VAL A 107 -18.12 11.56 -6.22
CA VAL A 107 -19.34 10.73 -6.14
C VAL A 107 -18.97 9.25 -6.05
N ILE A 108 -18.08 8.76 -6.92
CA ILE A 108 -17.62 7.36 -6.89
C ILE A 108 -16.91 7.04 -5.56
N ALA A 109 -16.09 7.95 -5.03
CA ALA A 109 -15.41 7.77 -3.75
C ALA A 109 -16.40 7.69 -2.58
N LEU A 110 -17.42 8.54 -2.56
CA LEU A 110 -18.48 8.51 -1.54
C LEU A 110 -19.29 7.22 -1.60
N VAL A 111 -19.70 6.79 -2.80
CA VAL A 111 -20.43 5.53 -3.00
C VAL A 111 -19.54 4.34 -2.62
N GLY A 112 -18.28 4.34 -3.05
CA GLY A 112 -17.31 3.30 -2.69
C GLY A 112 -17.09 3.21 -1.18
N GLY A 113 -16.97 4.36 -0.49
CA GLY A 113 -16.87 4.44 0.96
C GLY A 113 -18.13 3.92 1.66
N ALA A 114 -19.31 4.27 1.17
CA ALA A 114 -20.58 3.76 1.69
C ALA A 114 -20.69 2.24 1.54
N VAL A 115 -20.36 1.69 0.38
CA VAL A 115 -20.34 0.23 0.15
C VAL A 115 -19.30 -0.45 1.04
N ALA A 116 -18.10 0.11 1.17
CA ALA A 116 -17.03 -0.43 2.01
C ALA A 116 -17.39 -0.39 3.51
N ALA A 117 -18.22 0.54 3.97
CA ALA A 117 -18.74 0.57 5.33
C ALA A 117 -19.88 -0.45 5.54
N VAL A 118 -20.77 -0.59 4.54
CA VAL A 118 -21.96 -1.45 4.63
C VAL A 118 -21.61 -2.93 4.50
N VAL A 119 -20.68 -3.32 3.62
CA VAL A 119 -20.35 -4.74 3.38
C VAL A 119 -19.78 -5.46 4.61
N PRO A 120 -18.82 -4.90 5.37
CA PRO A 120 -18.34 -5.47 6.62
C PRO A 120 -19.38 -5.39 7.75
N ALA A 121 -20.20 -4.34 7.78
CA ALA A 121 -21.28 -4.19 8.76
C ALA A 121 -22.36 -5.27 8.58
N LEU A 122 -22.70 -5.61 7.33
CA LEU A 122 -23.62 -6.72 7.01
C LEU A 122 -23.00 -8.10 7.27
N LYS A 123 -21.68 -8.25 7.10
CA LYS A 123 -20.97 -9.49 7.47
C LYS A 123 -20.86 -9.66 8.99
N SER A 124 -20.61 -8.58 9.74
CA SER A 124 -20.57 -8.61 11.21
C SER A 124 -21.96 -8.78 11.84
N SER A 125 -23.01 -8.20 11.25
CA SER A 125 -24.39 -8.38 11.76
C SER A 125 -24.90 -9.81 11.58
N LYS A 126 -24.44 -10.54 10.56
CA LYS A 126 -24.68 -11.98 10.42
C LYS A 126 -23.97 -12.84 11.47
N GLN A 127 -22.82 -12.39 12.00
CA GLN A 127 -22.07 -13.13 13.01
C GLN A 127 -22.57 -12.91 14.45
N SER A 128 -23.37 -11.86 14.69
CA SER A 128 -23.95 -11.53 16.00
C SER A 128 -25.23 -12.31 16.37
N LYS A 129 -25.82 -13.08 15.44
CA LYS A 129 -26.97 -13.98 15.73
C LYS A 129 -26.53 -15.41 16.07
N GLY A 130 -25.69 -15.57 17.09
CA GLY A 130 -25.39 -16.84 17.78
C GLY A 130 -25.38 -16.59 19.29
N PRO A 131 -25.89 -17.50 20.13
CA PRO A 131 -26.44 -17.15 21.44
C PRO A 131 -25.37 -16.58 22.37
N ALA A 132 -25.72 -15.49 23.05
CA ALA A 132 -24.96 -14.90 24.11
C ALA A 132 -24.73 -15.93 25.23
N VAL A 133 -23.54 -16.53 25.27
CA VAL A 133 -23.10 -17.30 26.43
C VAL A 133 -22.66 -16.31 27.49
N ALA A 134 -23.56 -16.16 28.46
CA ALA A 134 -23.35 -15.79 29.85
C ALA A 134 -21.90 -15.47 30.24
N GLN A 135 -21.70 -14.17 30.45
CA GLN A 135 -20.73 -13.60 31.37
C GLN A 135 -20.73 -14.38 32.70
N LYS A 136 -19.68 -15.16 32.95
CA LYS A 136 -19.31 -15.60 34.30
C LYS A 136 -18.03 -14.89 34.73
N THR A 137 -18.27 -13.93 35.61
CA THR A 137 -17.40 -13.42 36.66
C THR A 137 -16.48 -14.50 37.26
N GLY A 138 -15.20 -14.17 37.49
CA GLY A 138 -14.43 -14.80 38.56
C GLY A 138 -12.99 -15.22 38.24
N THR A 139 -12.06 -14.35 38.66
CA THR A 139 -10.73 -14.67 39.24
C THR A 139 -9.51 -14.73 38.30
N PRO A 140 -8.47 -13.89 38.55
CA PRO A 140 -7.21 -13.94 37.84
C PRO A 140 -6.32 -15.04 38.44
N ARG A 141 -5.83 -15.97 37.62
CA ARG A 141 -4.91 -17.01 38.10
C ARG A 141 -3.71 -17.15 37.17
N GLY A 142 -2.62 -16.52 37.61
CA GLY A 142 -1.31 -17.15 37.62
C GLY A 142 -0.46 -17.01 36.36
N SER A 143 0.47 -16.07 36.41
CA SER A 143 1.76 -16.19 35.74
C SER A 143 2.39 -17.56 36.02
N ARG A 144 2.60 -18.33 34.95
CA ARG A 144 3.53 -19.46 34.78
C ARG A 144 3.83 -19.46 33.29
N GLU A 145 5.06 -19.53 32.78
CA GLU A 145 6.37 -19.71 33.37
C GLU A 145 7.31 -19.28 32.22
N GLN A 146 8.19 -18.31 32.47
CA GLN A 146 9.27 -17.99 31.54
C GLN A 146 10.30 -19.12 31.67
N THR A 147 10.50 -19.92 30.63
CA THR A 147 11.61 -20.87 30.55
C THR A 147 12.87 -20.12 30.09
N PRO A 148 13.91 -19.94 30.92
CA PRO A 148 15.21 -19.50 30.46
C PRO A 148 16.08 -20.74 30.25
N THR A 149 16.35 -21.12 29.01
CA THR A 149 17.41 -22.10 28.72
C THR A 149 18.78 -21.45 28.97
N ARG A 150 19.19 -21.59 30.23
CA ARG A 150 20.52 -21.63 30.83
C ARG A 150 21.72 -21.51 29.86
N LYS A 151 22.43 -20.39 29.96
CA LYS A 151 23.83 -20.22 29.57
C LYS A 151 24.73 -21.02 30.53
N THR A 152 25.88 -21.48 29.99
CA THR A 152 27.12 -21.89 30.70
C THR A 152 26.98 -23.10 31.64
N GLN A 153 27.82 -24.13 31.50
CA GLN A 153 29.27 -24.09 31.62
C GLN A 153 29.89 -25.31 30.92
#